data_AF-M6U9G0-F1
#
_entry.id   AF-M6U9G0-F1
#
_cell.length_a   1.000
_cell.length_b   1.000
_cell.length_c   1.000
_cell.angle_alpha   90.00
_cell.angle_beta   90.00
_cell.angle_gamma   90.00
#
_symmetry.space_group_name_H-M   'P 1'
#
loop_
_entity.id
_entity.type
_entity.pdbx_description
1 polymer ?
#
loop_
_entity_poly.entity_id
_entity_poly.type
_entity_poly.pdbx_seq_one_letter_code
_entity_poly.pdbx_strand_id
1 'polypeptide(L)'
;MIKTIIKDDQIRVFVDYNTEFIEKAKNLNGKWEPIEKSWSFKLKDHEELKNVLRNVYGEDGESLTEFVNIKILAKDNIISYDKGGVTLKGREIARAYNNTVKLGKTVKMITGSIDYAGNSKHLSTRIEKNSVFIIENFPKLLLDQIDDRFELLESIPSEEKFFYLSKVDLLNEKERLLKRLEELEKLIEKTL
;
A
#
# COMPACT_ATOMS: atom_id res chain seq x y z
N MET A 1 -0.58 -1.15 4.43
CA MET A 1 -1.69 -2.12 4.38
C MET A 1 -2.93 -1.42 3.92
N ILE A 2 -3.65 -2.07 3.02
CA ILE A 2 -4.86 -1.53 2.42
C ILE A 2 -6.05 -2.20 3.09
N LYS A 3 -7.13 -1.46 3.24
CA LYS A 3 -8.44 -2.03 3.59
C LYS A 3 -9.42 -1.74 2.46
N THR A 4 -10.09 -2.77 1.99
CA THR A 4 -11.19 -2.63 1.03
C THR A 4 -12.49 -3.10 1.70
N ILE A 5 -13.56 -2.33 1.54
CA ILE A 5 -14.89 -2.64 2.06
C ILE A 5 -15.88 -2.55 0.92
N ILE A 6 -16.64 -3.62 0.69
CA ILE A 6 -17.71 -3.64 -0.29
C ILE A 6 -19.03 -3.46 0.45
N LYS A 7 -19.79 -2.42 0.07
CA LYS A 7 -21.12 -2.16 0.64
C LYS A 7 -22.04 -1.65 -0.46
N ASP A 8 -23.20 -2.29 -0.58
CA ASP A 8 -24.18 -2.01 -1.64
C ASP A 8 -23.52 -2.12 -3.03
N ASP A 9 -23.65 -1.10 -3.88
CA ASP A 9 -23.05 -1.04 -5.22
C ASP A 9 -21.73 -0.24 -5.25
N GLN A 10 -21.05 -0.13 -4.10
CA GLN A 10 -19.83 0.65 -3.95
C GLN A 10 -18.71 -0.10 -3.22
N ILE A 11 -17.49 0.29 -3.58
CA ILE A 11 -16.25 -0.18 -2.99
C ILE A 11 -15.58 1.00 -2.30
N ARG A 12 -15.20 0.85 -1.03
CA ARG A 12 -14.42 1.82 -0.26
C ARG A 12 -13.01 1.29 -0.08
N VAL A 13 -12.01 2.10 -0.44
CA VAL A 13 -10.60 1.74 -0.30
C VAL A 13 -9.91 2.72 0.64
N PHE A 14 -9.28 2.19 1.69
CA PHE A 14 -8.49 2.93 2.66
C PHE A 14 -7.01 2.62 2.43
N VAL A 15 -6.27 3.63 1.97
CA VAL A 15 -4.85 3.51 1.63
C VAL A 15 -4.08 4.71 2.15
N ASP A 16 -2.79 4.52 2.39
CA ASP A 16 -1.88 5.65 2.59
C ASP A 16 -1.77 6.46 1.28
N TYR A 17 -1.43 7.74 1.40
CA TYR A 17 -1.29 8.63 0.26
C TYR A 17 -0.19 8.14 -0.70
N ASN A 18 -0.54 7.93 -1.97
CA ASN A 18 0.39 7.63 -3.04
C ASN A 18 -0.06 8.32 -4.34
N THR A 19 0.83 9.07 -4.98
CA THR A 19 0.51 9.86 -6.17
C THR A 19 0.11 8.98 -7.36
N GLU A 20 0.83 7.89 -7.61
CA GLU A 20 0.53 6.93 -8.68
C GLU A 20 -0.88 6.33 -8.50
N PHE A 21 -1.24 5.93 -7.28
CA PHE A 21 -2.58 5.45 -6.97
C PHE A 21 -3.63 6.54 -7.21
N ILE A 22 -3.39 7.78 -6.78
CA ILE A 22 -4.36 8.87 -6.95
C ILE A 22 -4.64 9.12 -8.44
N GLU A 23 -3.63 9.08 -9.28
CA GLU A 23 -3.79 9.21 -10.74
C GLU A 23 -4.63 8.06 -11.30
N LYS A 24 -4.28 6.80 -10.97
CA LYS A 24 -5.04 5.62 -11.41
C LYS A 24 -6.46 5.59 -10.87
N ALA A 25 -6.67 6.00 -9.62
CA ALA A 25 -7.98 6.07 -8.98
C ALA A 25 -8.89 7.06 -9.71
N LYS A 26 -8.37 8.23 -10.09
CA LYS A 26 -9.12 9.21 -10.90
C LYS A 26 -9.49 8.66 -12.28
N ASN A 27 -8.59 7.92 -12.93
CA ASN A 27 -8.85 7.29 -14.23
C ASN A 27 -9.97 6.23 -14.15
N LEU A 28 -10.10 5.56 -13.00
CA LEU A 28 -11.21 4.65 -12.69
C LEU A 28 -12.47 5.36 -12.18
N ASN A 29 -12.58 6.68 -12.36
CA ASN A 29 -13.68 7.51 -11.85
C ASN A 29 -13.89 7.39 -10.34
N GLY A 30 -12.82 7.07 -9.60
CA GLY A 30 -12.82 7.04 -8.15
C GLY A 30 -13.04 8.42 -7.56
N LYS A 31 -13.70 8.48 -6.40
CA LYS A 31 -13.97 9.74 -5.69
C LYS A 31 -13.31 9.72 -4.32
N TRP A 32 -12.64 10.81 -3.96
CA TRP A 32 -12.11 10.97 -2.61
C TRP A 32 -13.23 11.36 -1.65
N GLU A 33 -13.28 10.67 -0.51
CA GLU A 33 -14.30 10.82 0.52
C GLU A 33 -13.64 11.38 1.78
N PRO A 34 -13.66 12.72 1.96
CA PRO A 34 -12.81 13.38 2.94
C PRO A 34 -13.17 13.05 4.39
N ILE A 35 -14.43 12.70 4.66
CA ILE A 35 -14.92 12.37 6.00
C ILE A 35 -14.33 11.03 6.46
N GLU A 36 -14.44 10.01 5.61
CA GLU A 36 -13.94 8.66 5.90
C GLU A 36 -12.44 8.50 5.62
N LYS A 37 -11.84 9.46 4.89
CA LYS A 37 -10.48 9.40 4.36
C LYS A 37 -10.26 8.15 3.50
N SER A 38 -11.21 7.89 2.61
CA SER A 38 -11.26 6.72 1.73
C SER A 38 -11.52 7.14 0.27
N TRP A 39 -11.28 6.23 -0.66
CA TRP A 39 -11.72 6.36 -2.05
C TRP A 39 -12.96 5.51 -2.30
N SER A 40 -14.00 6.05 -2.96
CA SER A 40 -15.12 5.29 -3.51
C SER A 40 -14.94 4.92 -4.96
N PHE A 41 -15.37 3.71 -5.29
CA PHE A 41 -15.50 3.20 -6.65
C PHE A 41 -16.84 2.48 -6.82
N LYS A 42 -17.28 2.32 -8.07
CA LYS A 42 -18.47 1.51 -8.37
C LYS A 42 -18.11 0.03 -8.35
N LEU A 43 -19.04 -0.82 -7.96
CA LEU A 43 -18.81 -2.27 -7.89
C LEU A 43 -18.42 -2.88 -9.25
N LYS A 44 -18.96 -2.34 -10.36
CA LYS A 44 -18.60 -2.80 -11.72
C LYS A 44 -17.12 -2.67 -12.08
N ASP A 45 -16.37 -1.81 -11.39
CA ASP A 45 -14.96 -1.53 -11.66
C ASP A 45 -14.03 -2.32 -10.71
N HIS A 46 -14.57 -3.28 -9.95
CA HIS A 46 -13.89 -4.01 -8.86
C HIS A 46 -12.62 -4.73 -9.29
N GLU A 47 -12.68 -5.53 -10.34
CA GLU A 47 -11.52 -6.32 -10.78
C GLU A 47 -10.40 -5.42 -11.32
N GLU A 48 -10.74 -4.33 -11.99
CA GLU A 48 -9.72 -3.38 -12.46
C GLU A 48 -9.10 -2.59 -11.30
N LEU A 49 -9.92 -2.22 -10.30
CA LEU A 49 -9.43 -1.62 -9.06
C LEU A 49 -8.47 -2.56 -8.32
N LYS A 50 -8.78 -3.86 -8.20
CA LYS A 50 -7.88 -4.84 -7.58
C LYS A 50 -6.53 -4.90 -8.30
N ASN A 51 -6.53 -4.88 -9.64
CA ASN A 51 -5.30 -4.83 -10.42
C ASN A 51 -4.50 -3.56 -10.15
N VAL A 52 -5.16 -2.39 -10.09
CA VAL A 52 -4.51 -1.13 -9.72
C VAL A 52 -3.88 -1.20 -8.33
N LEU A 53 -4.62 -1.71 -7.33
CA LEU A 53 -4.14 -1.80 -5.95
C LEU A 53 -2.93 -2.74 -5.85
N ARG A 54 -3.00 -3.94 -6.44
CA ARG A 54 -1.87 -4.88 -6.46
C ARG A 54 -0.65 -4.31 -7.17
N ASN A 55 -0.83 -3.58 -8.25
CA ASN A 55 0.29 -2.98 -8.98
C ASN A 55 1.00 -1.88 -8.18
N VAL A 56 0.24 -1.06 -7.44
CA VAL A 56 0.83 0.08 -6.70
C VAL A 56 1.35 -0.34 -5.33
N TYR A 57 0.62 -1.23 -4.65
CA TYR A 57 0.82 -1.54 -3.24
C TYR A 57 1.05 -3.03 -2.96
N GLY A 58 1.01 -3.89 -3.98
CA GLY A 58 1.26 -5.34 -3.83
C GLY A 58 0.14 -6.13 -3.14
N GLU A 59 -0.95 -5.47 -2.77
CA GLU A 59 -2.12 -6.03 -2.06
C GLU A 59 -3.39 -5.35 -2.59
N ASP A 60 -4.55 -5.98 -2.44
CA ASP A 60 -5.86 -5.39 -2.79
C ASP A 60 -6.78 -5.18 -1.58
N GLY A 61 -6.30 -5.51 -0.37
CA GLY A 61 -7.07 -5.41 0.87
C GLY A 61 -8.17 -6.47 1.02
N GLU A 62 -8.22 -7.48 0.14
CA GLU A 62 -9.20 -8.58 0.16
C GLU A 62 -8.53 -9.95 0.12
N SER A 63 -7.51 -10.10 -0.74
CA SER A 63 -6.88 -11.37 -1.08
C SER A 63 -5.72 -11.71 -0.15
N LEU A 64 -5.42 -13.02 -0.06
CA LEU A 64 -4.23 -13.48 0.64
C LEU A 64 -2.97 -12.85 0.00
N THR A 65 -2.16 -12.17 0.80
CA THR A 65 -0.95 -11.49 0.33
C THR A 65 0.22 -11.91 1.21
N GLU A 66 1.28 -12.40 0.58
CA GLU A 66 2.53 -12.71 1.27
C GLU A 66 3.34 -11.42 1.49
N PHE A 67 3.82 -11.25 2.72
CA PHE A 67 4.69 -10.15 3.11
C PHE A 67 6.06 -10.67 3.54
N VAL A 68 7.07 -9.82 3.38
CA VAL A 68 8.44 -10.04 3.82
C VAL A 68 8.98 -8.76 4.46
N ASN A 69 9.99 -8.89 5.30
CA ASN A 69 10.79 -7.74 5.69
C ASN A 69 11.95 -7.61 4.71
N ILE A 70 12.16 -6.44 4.14
CA ILE A 70 13.26 -6.21 3.20
C ILE A 70 14.32 -5.31 3.80
N LYS A 71 15.58 -5.61 3.50
CA LYS A 71 16.71 -4.74 3.77
C LYS A 71 17.17 -4.13 2.45
N ILE A 72 17.19 -2.80 2.38
CA ILE A 72 17.53 -2.08 1.16
C ILE A 72 18.68 -1.08 1.40
N LEU A 73 19.44 -0.82 0.34
CA LEU A 73 20.53 0.14 0.28
C LEU A 73 20.18 1.26 -0.69
N ALA A 74 20.37 2.52 -0.30
CA ALA A 74 20.32 3.65 -1.23
C ALA A 74 21.60 3.69 -2.09
N LYS A 75 21.48 3.47 -3.40
CA LYS A 75 22.62 3.39 -4.33
C LYS A 75 23.26 4.75 -4.63
N ASP A 76 22.48 5.82 -4.49
CA ASP A 76 22.89 7.20 -4.70
C ASP A 76 22.16 8.13 -3.73
N ASN A 77 22.46 9.43 -3.79
CA ASN A 77 21.71 10.46 -3.09
C ASN A 77 20.31 10.59 -3.69
N ILE A 78 19.29 10.36 -2.87
CA ILE A 78 17.88 10.39 -3.31
C ILE A 78 17.22 11.63 -2.75
N ILE A 79 16.64 12.45 -3.62
CA ILE A 79 15.98 13.70 -3.24
C ILE A 79 14.52 13.67 -3.70
N SER A 80 13.63 14.00 -2.78
CA SER A 80 12.21 14.28 -3.07
C SER A 80 11.94 15.76 -2.81
N TYR A 81 11.24 16.43 -3.72
CA TYR A 81 11.00 17.88 -3.70
C TYR A 81 9.56 18.21 -3.26
N ASP A 82 9.30 19.49 -2.97
CA ASP A 82 7.95 20.05 -2.72
C ASP A 82 7.12 19.31 -1.67
N LYS A 83 7.73 19.05 -0.51
CA LYS A 83 7.17 18.30 0.63
C LYS A 83 6.89 16.83 0.32
N GLY A 84 7.43 16.31 -0.78
CA GLY A 84 7.40 14.91 -1.12
C GLY A 84 8.22 14.06 -0.15
N GLY A 85 7.68 12.89 0.18
CA GLY A 85 8.45 11.82 0.81
C GLY A 85 9.29 11.08 -0.23
N VAL A 86 10.35 10.41 0.20
CA VAL A 86 10.97 9.35 -0.58
C VAL A 86 10.16 8.08 -0.33
N THR A 87 9.62 7.51 -1.40
CA THR A 87 8.77 6.31 -1.33
C THR A 87 9.34 5.18 -2.18
N LEU A 88 9.08 3.94 -1.78
CA LEU A 88 9.30 2.72 -2.54
C LEU A 88 7.97 1.97 -2.64
N LYS A 89 7.41 1.88 -3.86
CA LYS A 89 6.14 1.19 -4.16
C LYS A 89 5.02 1.42 -3.13
N GLY A 90 4.65 2.70 -2.97
CA GLY A 90 3.58 3.09 -2.04
C GLY A 90 3.94 3.05 -0.56
N ARG A 91 5.16 2.66 -0.19
CA ARG A 91 5.68 2.76 1.18
C ARG A 91 6.57 3.98 1.30
N GLU A 92 6.23 4.88 2.22
CA GLU A 92 7.11 5.98 2.58
C GLU A 92 8.33 5.46 3.32
N ILE A 93 9.53 5.80 2.84
CA ILE A 93 10.80 5.51 3.52
C ILE A 93 11.08 6.63 4.51
N ALA A 94 11.03 7.87 4.04
CA ALA A 94 11.21 9.06 4.86
C ALA A 94 10.47 10.25 4.26
N ARG A 95 10.14 11.22 5.11
CA ARG A 95 9.58 12.50 4.71
C ARG A 95 10.06 13.62 5.61
N ALA A 96 10.45 14.73 5.00
CA ALA A 96 10.69 15.97 5.69
C ALA A 96 9.37 16.60 6.17
N TYR A 97 9.33 17.02 7.43
CA TYR A 97 8.15 17.58 8.08
C TYR A 97 8.57 18.61 9.12
N ASN A 98 8.05 19.84 9.06
CA ASN A 98 8.34 20.91 10.04
C ASN A 98 9.83 21.05 10.42
N ASN A 99 10.73 21.12 9.43
CA ASN A 99 12.19 21.21 9.64
C ASN A 99 12.78 20.04 10.44
N THR A 100 12.18 18.86 10.33
CA THR A 100 12.74 17.58 10.78
C THR A 100 12.46 16.52 9.72
N VAL A 101 12.99 15.31 9.92
CA VAL A 101 12.71 14.15 9.08
C VAL A 101 12.00 13.08 9.91
N LYS A 102 10.98 12.46 9.33
CA LYS A 102 10.32 11.30 9.88
C LYS A 102 10.54 10.10 8.98
N LEU A 103 10.82 8.95 9.58
CA LEU A 103 10.77 7.67 8.88
C LEU A 103 9.32 7.25 8.64
N GLY A 104 9.12 6.44 7.61
CA GLY A 104 7.86 5.74 7.41
C GLY A 104 7.52 4.84 8.59
N LYS A 105 6.22 4.59 8.81
CA LYS A 105 5.72 3.86 9.98
C LYS A 105 6.33 2.46 10.16
N THR A 106 6.65 1.78 9.05
CA THR A 106 7.21 0.42 9.03
C THR A 106 8.68 0.41 8.63
N VAL A 107 9.37 1.55 8.73
CA VAL A 107 10.74 1.72 8.24
C VAL A 107 11.67 2.01 9.41
N LYS A 108 12.78 1.28 9.44
CA LYS A 108 13.87 1.45 10.41
C LYS A 108 15.14 1.76 9.64
N MET A 109 15.87 2.79 10.05
CA MET A 109 17.20 3.07 9.54
C MET A 109 18.22 2.25 10.32
N ILE A 110 19.10 1.54 9.61
CA ILE A 110 20.17 0.73 10.20
C ILE A 110 21.47 1.52 10.23
N THR A 111 21.82 2.16 9.12
CA THR A 111 23.00 3.02 8.96
C THR A 111 22.74 4.11 7.93
N GLY A 112 23.55 5.17 7.97
CA GLY A 112 23.48 6.28 7.02
C GLY A 112 22.82 7.52 7.62
N SER A 113 22.31 8.38 6.74
CA SER A 113 21.76 9.67 7.14
C SER A 113 20.63 10.10 6.23
N ILE A 114 19.67 10.79 6.85
CA ILE A 114 18.55 11.42 6.19
C ILE A 114 18.48 12.84 6.70
N ASP A 115 18.36 13.79 5.79
CA ASP A 115 18.19 15.18 6.13
C ASP A 115 17.04 15.81 5.34
N TYR A 116 16.84 17.10 5.61
CA TYR A 116 15.90 17.92 4.90
C TYR A 116 16.60 19.16 4.38
N ALA A 117 16.03 19.76 3.33
CA ALA A 117 16.50 21.02 2.79
C ALA A 117 15.35 21.91 2.32
N GLY A 118 15.69 23.16 2.00
CA GLY A 118 14.72 24.15 1.57
C GLY A 118 14.05 24.85 2.75
N ASN A 119 12.85 25.37 2.52
CA ASN A 119 12.10 26.15 3.50
C ASN A 119 10.75 25.48 3.81
N SER A 120 10.00 26.04 4.75
CA SER A 120 8.69 25.50 5.18
C SER A 120 7.66 25.36 4.05
N LYS A 121 7.83 26.06 2.92
CA LYS A 121 6.98 25.96 1.73
C LYS A 121 7.49 24.94 0.71
N HIS A 122 8.81 24.84 0.55
CA HIS A 122 9.48 23.94 -0.41
C HIS A 122 10.48 23.03 0.32
N LEU A 123 9.96 22.17 1.19
CA LEU A 123 10.77 21.28 2.00
C LEU A 123 11.11 20.04 1.17
N SER A 124 12.38 19.67 1.10
CA SER A 124 12.85 18.48 0.39
C SER A 124 13.30 17.41 1.38
N THR A 125 13.06 16.14 1.06
CA THR A 125 13.57 14.98 1.80
C THR A 125 14.79 14.43 1.09
N ARG A 126 15.90 14.20 1.80
CA ARG A 126 17.12 13.66 1.20
C ARG A 126 17.62 12.45 1.95
N ILE A 127 17.87 11.37 1.23
CA ILE A 127 18.53 10.16 1.74
C ILE A 127 19.93 10.15 1.13
N GLU A 128 20.96 10.09 1.96
CA GLU A 128 22.34 9.99 1.51
C GLU A 128 22.64 8.59 0.97
N LYS A 129 23.52 8.54 -0.03
CA LYS A 129 24.07 7.31 -0.59
C LYS A 129 24.62 6.41 0.51
N ASN A 130 24.47 5.10 0.31
CA ASN A 130 24.85 4.05 1.26
C ASN A 130 24.02 4.00 2.56
N SER A 131 22.93 4.75 2.65
CA SER A 131 21.98 4.58 3.74
C SER A 131 21.24 3.25 3.62
N VAL A 132 21.08 2.54 4.74
CA VAL A 132 20.49 1.20 4.80
C VAL A 132 19.23 1.23 5.66
N PHE A 133 18.16 0.63 5.13
CA PHE A 133 16.86 0.58 5.77
C PHE A 133 16.34 -0.85 5.86
N ILE A 134 15.59 -1.14 6.92
CA ILE A 134 14.66 -2.27 6.96
C ILE A 134 13.26 -1.72 6.75
N ILE A 135 12.52 -2.31 5.81
CA ILE A 135 11.09 -2.06 5.60
C ILE A 135 10.33 -3.31 6.00
N GLU A 136 9.48 -3.18 7.01
CA GLU A 136 8.67 -4.27 7.52
C GLU A 136 7.38 -4.44 6.71
N ASN A 137 6.92 -5.68 6.60
CA ASN A 137 5.68 -6.06 5.91
C ASN A 137 5.59 -5.49 4.48
N PHE A 138 6.68 -5.66 3.71
CA PHE A 138 6.73 -5.32 2.30
C PHE A 138 6.08 -6.45 1.47
N PRO A 139 5.17 -6.14 0.55
CA PRO A 139 4.51 -7.15 -0.28
C PRO A 139 5.52 -7.89 -1.15
N LYS A 140 5.55 -9.22 -1.03
CA LYS A 140 6.50 -10.07 -1.76
C LYS A 140 6.37 -9.93 -3.28
N LEU A 141 5.16 -9.68 -3.77
CA LEU A 141 4.85 -9.45 -5.19
C LEU A 141 5.64 -8.27 -5.81
N LEU A 142 6.08 -7.33 -4.99
CA LEU A 142 6.75 -6.11 -5.46
C LEU A 142 8.28 -6.16 -5.37
N LEU A 143 8.87 -7.28 -4.94
CA LEU A 143 10.32 -7.42 -4.78
C LEU A 143 11.07 -7.18 -6.09
N ASP A 144 10.56 -7.74 -7.19
CA ASP A 144 11.17 -7.61 -8.52
C ASP A 144 10.95 -6.21 -9.15
N GLN A 145 10.21 -5.35 -8.45
CA GLN A 145 9.90 -4.00 -8.90
C GLN A 145 10.51 -2.92 -8.02
N ILE A 146 11.51 -3.27 -7.20
CA ILE A 146 12.27 -2.27 -6.46
C ILE A 146 12.90 -1.31 -7.47
N ASP A 147 12.67 -0.01 -7.26
CA ASP A 147 13.19 1.00 -8.18
C ASP A 147 14.71 1.08 -8.13
N ASP A 148 15.30 1.54 -9.22
CA ASP A 148 16.74 1.51 -9.50
C ASP A 148 17.59 2.38 -8.55
N ARG A 149 16.97 3.23 -7.73
CA ARG A 149 17.63 4.03 -6.70
C ARG A 149 18.00 3.18 -5.49
N PHE A 150 17.38 2.02 -5.32
CA PHE A 150 17.62 1.09 -4.22
C PHE A 150 18.18 -0.23 -4.71
N GLU A 151 18.97 -0.88 -3.85
CA GLU A 151 19.41 -2.26 -4.00
C GLU A 151 18.79 -3.10 -2.88
N LEU A 152 18.20 -4.24 -3.24
CA LEU A 152 17.73 -5.23 -2.28
C LEU A 152 18.92 -6.03 -1.75
N LEU A 153 19.26 -5.85 -0.49
CA LEU A 153 20.33 -6.61 0.17
C LEU A 153 19.84 -7.94 0.72
N GLU A 154 18.62 -7.96 1.25
CA GLU A 154 18.07 -9.13 1.93
C GLU A 154 16.54 -9.09 1.90
N SER A 155 15.92 -10.27 1.77
CA SER A 155 14.49 -10.49 1.98
C SER A 155 14.33 -11.54 3.07
N ILE A 156 13.79 -11.13 4.20
CA ILE A 156 13.59 -11.96 5.39
C ILE A 156 12.10 -12.31 5.44
N PRO A 157 11.72 -13.59 5.56
CA PRO A 157 10.33 -13.95 5.83
C PRO A 157 9.83 -13.15 7.04
N SER A 158 8.75 -12.39 6.89
CA SER A 158 8.07 -11.87 8.07
C SER A 158 7.39 -13.04 8.77
N GLU A 159 7.25 -13.01 10.10
CA GLU A 159 6.26 -13.87 10.75
C GLU A 159 4.95 -13.77 9.95
N GLU A 160 4.28 -14.90 9.70
CA GLU A 160 2.98 -14.91 9.02
C GLU A 160 1.97 -14.11 9.84
N LYS A 161 1.95 -12.80 9.61
CA LYS A 161 0.90 -11.95 10.11
C LYS A 161 -0.17 -11.96 9.03
N PHE A 162 -1.10 -12.89 9.19
CA PHE A 162 -2.40 -12.86 8.53
C PHE A 162 -3.13 -11.59 8.99
N PHE A 163 -2.78 -10.44 8.42
CA PHE A 163 -3.46 -9.16 8.63
C PHE A 163 -4.69 -9.09 7.73
N TYR A 164 -5.55 -10.09 7.84
CA TYR A 164 -6.95 -9.88 7.52
C TYR A 164 -7.55 -9.18 8.75
N LEU A 165 -8.52 -8.29 8.50
CA LEU A 165 -9.80 -8.29 9.18
C LEU A 165 -9.78 -9.13 10.49
N SER A 166 -9.99 -8.49 11.65
CA SER A 166 -10.00 -9.15 12.96
C SER A 166 -10.71 -10.51 12.90
N LYS A 167 -10.42 -11.47 13.80
CA LYS A 167 -11.11 -12.79 13.78
C LYS A 167 -12.63 -12.66 13.53
N VAL A 168 -13.24 -11.61 14.09
CA VAL A 168 -14.64 -11.22 13.87
C VAL A 168 -14.93 -10.92 12.40
N ASP A 169 -14.15 -10.05 11.78
CA ASP A 169 -14.30 -9.70 10.37
C ASP A 169 -14.08 -10.90 9.42
N LEU A 170 -13.13 -11.80 9.72
CA LEU A 170 -12.94 -13.05 8.95
C LEU A 170 -14.16 -13.98 9.06
N LEU A 171 -14.74 -14.08 10.26
CA LEU A 171 -15.96 -14.85 10.47
C LEU A 171 -17.15 -14.23 9.73
N ASN A 172 -17.27 -12.90 9.74
CA ASN A 172 -18.31 -12.18 9.00
C ASN A 172 -18.18 -12.40 7.49
N GLU A 173 -16.96 -12.32 6.95
CA GLU A 173 -16.72 -12.54 5.53
C GLU A 173 -16.97 -14.00 5.12
N LYS A 174 -16.56 -14.97 5.96
CA LYS A 174 -16.92 -16.38 5.78
C LYS A 174 -18.44 -16.56 5.71
N GLU A 175 -19.19 -15.94 6.61
CA GLU A 175 -20.65 -16.03 6.61
C GLU A 175 -21.27 -15.42 5.35
N ARG A 176 -20.77 -14.27 4.89
CA ARG A 176 -21.20 -13.62 3.63
C ARG A 176 -20.95 -14.53 2.42
N LEU A 177 -19.76 -15.11 2.31
CA LEU A 177 -19.39 -15.99 1.21
C LEU A 177 -20.23 -17.26 1.19
N LEU A 178 -20.51 -17.85 2.36
CA LEU A 178 -21.39 -19.03 2.46
C LEU A 178 -22.82 -18.71 1.99
N LYS A 179 -23.39 -17.56 2.37
CA LYS A 179 -24.71 -17.13 1.88
C LYS A 179 -24.73 -16.97 0.37
N ARG A 180 -23.69 -16.33 -0.19
CA ARG A 180 -23.58 -16.13 -1.64
C ARG A 180 -23.43 -17.46 -2.38
N LEU A 181 -22.68 -18.41 -1.82
CA LEU A 181 -22.54 -19.75 -2.38
C LEU A 181 -23.89 -20.46 -2.46
N GLU A 182 -24.68 -20.41 -1.38
CA GLU A 182 -26.02 -21.02 -1.34
C GLU A 182 -26.97 -20.42 -2.39
N GLU A 183 -26.92 -19.09 -2.62
CA GLU A 183 -27.68 -18.44 -3.70
C GLU A 183 -27.27 -18.94 -5.08
N LEU A 184 -25.96 -19.09 -5.32
CA LEU A 184 -25.42 -19.56 -6.60
C LEU A 184 -25.78 -21.03 -6.84
N GLU A 185 -25.73 -21.87 -5.82
CA GLU A 185 -26.15 -23.28 -5.90
C GLU A 185 -27.63 -23.39 -6.31
N LYS A 186 -28.52 -22.59 -5.71
CA LYS A 186 -29.95 -22.52 -6.09
C LYS A 186 -30.17 -22.05 -7.53
N LEU A 187 -29.33 -21.13 -8.03
CA LEU A 187 -29.39 -20.66 -9.42
C LEU A 187 -28.96 -21.77 -10.39
N ILE A 188 -27.89 -22.49 -10.06
CA ILE A 188 -27.39 -23.62 -10.86
C ILE A 188 -28.47 -24.71 -10.96
N GLU A 189 -29.11 -25.07 -9.84
CA GLU A 189 -30.20 -26.06 -9.82
C GLU A 189 -31.41 -25.65 -10.66
N LYS A 190 -31.73 -24.36 -10.73
CA LYS A 190 -32.84 -23.83 -11.54
C LYS A 190 -32.53 -23.70 -13.04
N THR A 191 -31.27 -23.83 -13.41
CA THR A 191 -30.81 -23.67 -14.81
C THR A 191 -30.70 -25.03 -15.53
N LEU A 192 -31.01 -26.13 -14.84
CA LEU A 192 -31.21 -27.49 -15.36
C LEU A 192 -32.69 -27.75 -15.63
#